data_AF-A0A821N1E3-F1
#
_entry.id   AF-A0A821N1E3-F1
#
_cell.length_a   1.000
_cell.length_b   1.000
_cell.length_c   1.000
_cell.angle_alpha   90.00
_cell.angle_beta   90.00
_cell.angle_gamma   90.00
#
_symmetry.space_group_name_H-M   'P 1'
#
loop_
_entity.id
_entity.type
_entity.pdbx_description
1 polymer ?
#
loop_
_entity_poly.entity_id
_entity_poly.type
_entity_poly.pdbx_seq_one_letter_code
_entity_poly.pdbx_strand_id
1 'polypeptide(L)'
;MAAYRDPKIENDLLTSKYSLGMRKKIENIFAIAYHQKHDSLVLSALGCGAFRNPPKHVAAIFKSVIEQYAGYFKYIYFAIVDDHNAGQDLNPTGNYRPFHKLLDNLEEEPKRQYLVDMMIGPWRILDQKTSKEITLSDIRIRYLDPCFHGGKCNDLNTEQHCREFSHPPLCPYTNDTAP
;
A
#
# COMPACT_ATOMS: atom_id res chain seq x y z
N MET A 1 -10.75 -3.92 9.12
CA MET A 1 -11.42 -2.92 8.26
C MET A 1 -12.26 -3.64 7.22
N ALA A 2 -13.48 -3.18 6.95
CA ALA A 2 -14.34 -3.79 5.94
C ALA A 2 -14.12 -3.20 4.53
N ALA A 3 -14.26 -4.02 3.50
CA ALA A 3 -14.35 -3.61 2.10
C ALA A 3 -15.60 -2.75 1.83
N TYR A 4 -15.64 -2.07 0.68
CA TYR A 4 -16.85 -1.39 0.24
C TYR A 4 -17.90 -2.40 -0.21
N ARG A 5 -19.16 -2.21 0.19
CA ARG A 5 -20.30 -2.99 -0.29
C ARG A 5 -20.83 -2.32 -1.57
N ASP A 6 -21.05 -3.12 -2.62
CA ASP A 6 -21.63 -2.68 -3.90
C ASP A 6 -20.97 -1.40 -4.45
N PRO A 7 -19.63 -1.36 -4.57
CA PRO A 7 -18.94 -0.15 -5.04
C PRO A 7 -19.30 0.15 -6.49
N LYS A 8 -19.17 1.42 -6.89
CA LYS A 8 -19.32 1.80 -8.29
C LYS A 8 -18.18 1.22 -9.12
N ILE A 9 -18.54 0.46 -10.14
CA ILE A 9 -17.64 -0.23 -11.07
C ILE A 9 -17.87 0.30 -12.49
N GLU A 10 -16.78 0.54 -13.22
CA GLU A 10 -16.75 0.95 -14.63
C GLU A 10 -15.75 0.04 -15.36
N ASN A 11 -16.18 -0.62 -16.44
CA ASN A 11 -15.36 -1.57 -17.21
C ASN A 11 -14.69 -2.65 -16.33
N ASP A 12 -15.46 -3.28 -15.44
CA ASP A 12 -15.00 -4.29 -14.47
C ASP A 12 -13.93 -3.80 -13.47
N LEU A 13 -13.76 -2.48 -13.33
CA LEU A 13 -12.83 -1.86 -12.39
C LEU A 13 -13.58 -0.96 -11.40
N LEU A 14 -13.20 -1.00 -10.13
CA LEU A 14 -13.53 0.06 -9.18
C LEU A 14 -13.20 1.44 -9.76
N THR A 15 -14.13 2.39 -9.65
CA THR A 15 -13.84 3.80 -9.98
C THR A 15 -12.76 4.36 -9.05
N SER A 16 -12.09 5.45 -9.46
CA SER A 16 -10.94 6.02 -8.76
C SER A 16 -11.16 6.25 -7.26
N LYS A 17 -12.34 6.74 -6.86
CA LYS A 17 -12.70 6.94 -5.45
C LYS A 17 -12.65 5.62 -4.65
N TYR A 18 -13.28 4.57 -5.17
CA TYR A 18 -13.35 3.27 -4.50
C TYR A 18 -12.01 2.52 -4.56
N SER A 19 -11.28 2.63 -5.67
CA SER A 19 -9.94 2.07 -5.81
C SER A 19 -8.97 2.67 -4.79
N LEU A 20 -8.95 4.01 -4.65
CA LEU A 20 -8.12 4.70 -3.65
C LEU A 20 -8.50 4.30 -2.22
N GLY A 21 -9.80 4.24 -1.92
CA GLY A 21 -10.28 3.81 -0.61
C GLY A 21 -9.96 2.34 -0.30
N MET A 22 -10.05 1.46 -1.30
CA MET A 22 -9.70 0.05 -1.19
C MET A 22 -8.21 -0.11 -0.92
N ARG A 23 -7.37 0.61 -1.66
CA ARG A 23 -5.92 0.66 -1.44
C ARG A 23 -5.58 1.06 0.00
N LYS A 24 -6.14 2.17 0.50
CA LYS A 24 -5.93 2.61 1.90
C LYS A 24 -6.31 1.53 2.93
N LYS A 25 -7.41 0.81 2.69
CA LYS A 25 -7.84 -0.29 3.57
C LYS A 25 -6.83 -1.44 3.57
N ILE A 26 -6.31 -1.81 2.40
CA ILE A 26 -5.30 -2.85 2.23
C ILE A 26 -3.97 -2.41 2.86
N GLU A 27 -3.51 -1.19 2.59
CA GLU A 27 -2.30 -0.62 3.19
C GLU A 27 -2.37 -0.63 4.72
N ASN A 28 -3.52 -0.29 5.30
CA ASN A 28 -3.69 -0.33 6.74
C ASN A 28 -3.62 -1.76 7.31
N ILE A 29 -4.04 -2.80 6.56
CA ILE A 29 -3.85 -4.20 6.99
C ILE A 29 -2.35 -4.50 7.11
N PHE A 30 -1.57 -4.14 6.10
CA PHE A 30 -0.12 -4.35 6.08
C PHE A 30 0.58 -3.53 7.17
N ALA A 31 0.24 -2.24 7.30
CA ALA A 31 0.81 -1.36 8.33
C ALA A 31 0.56 -1.88 9.75
N ILE A 32 -0.68 -2.30 10.04
CA ILE A 32 -1.03 -2.85 11.35
C ILE A 32 -0.24 -4.14 11.60
N ALA A 33 -0.21 -5.05 10.62
CA ALA A 33 0.47 -6.33 10.80
C ALA A 33 1.97 -6.16 11.05
N TYR A 34 2.62 -5.29 10.28
CA TYR A 34 4.02 -4.95 10.49
C TYR A 34 4.26 -4.30 11.86
N HIS A 35 3.41 -3.35 12.27
CA HIS A 35 3.51 -2.71 13.58
C HIS A 35 3.34 -3.71 14.73
N GLN A 36 2.50 -4.72 14.55
CA GLN A 36 2.32 -5.83 15.50
C GLN A 36 3.39 -6.93 15.37
N LYS A 37 4.46 -6.68 14.60
CA LYS A 37 5.61 -7.57 14.42
C LYS A 37 5.24 -8.93 13.83
N HIS A 38 4.17 -9.00 13.03
CA HIS A 38 3.90 -10.18 12.22
C HIS A 38 4.86 -10.20 11.03
N ASP A 39 5.47 -11.35 10.79
CA ASP A 39 6.34 -11.59 9.64
C ASP A 39 5.59 -12.25 8.48
N SER A 40 4.35 -12.67 8.67
CA SER A 40 3.57 -13.44 7.70
C SER A 40 2.10 -13.02 7.72
N LEU A 41 1.45 -13.04 6.56
CA LEU A 41 0.03 -12.70 6.39
C LEU A 41 -0.74 -13.87 5.77
N VAL A 42 -1.93 -14.14 6.29
CA VAL A 42 -2.95 -14.97 5.62
C VAL A 42 -4.16 -14.09 5.34
N LEU A 43 -4.43 -13.86 4.06
CA LEU A 43 -5.43 -12.94 3.54
C LEU A 43 -6.47 -13.69 2.71
N SER A 44 -7.47 -12.98 2.22
CA SER A 44 -8.53 -13.50 1.35
C SER A 44 -8.81 -12.53 0.20
N ALA A 45 -9.73 -12.89 -0.70
CA ALA A 45 -10.21 -12.01 -1.77
C ALA A 45 -11.12 -10.89 -1.19
N LEU A 46 -10.49 -9.89 -0.58
CA LEU A 46 -11.13 -8.86 0.25
C LEU A 46 -12.31 -8.17 -0.48
N GLY A 47 -13.54 -8.49 -0.05
CA GLY A 47 -14.76 -7.88 -0.57
C GLY A 47 -15.24 -8.43 -1.92
N CYS A 48 -14.62 -9.47 -2.46
CA CYS A 48 -14.94 -10.00 -3.80
C CYS A 48 -16.14 -10.97 -3.85
N GLY A 49 -16.63 -11.43 -2.70
CA GLY A 49 -17.87 -12.23 -2.60
C GLY A 49 -19.10 -11.33 -2.43
N ALA A 50 -19.81 -11.45 -1.30
CA ALA A 50 -21.05 -10.73 -1.02
C ALA A 50 -21.00 -9.20 -1.16
N PHE A 51 -19.82 -8.59 -1.13
CA PHE A 51 -19.64 -7.13 -1.25
C PHE A 51 -19.37 -6.68 -2.69
N ARG A 52 -19.29 -7.61 -3.65
CA ARG A 52 -19.30 -7.36 -5.09
C ARG A 52 -18.17 -6.45 -5.57
N ASN A 53 -16.97 -6.58 -5.00
CA ASN A 53 -15.76 -5.92 -5.52
C ASN A 53 -15.13 -6.75 -6.66
N PRO A 54 -14.59 -6.12 -7.72
CA PRO A 54 -14.02 -6.84 -8.84
C PRO A 54 -12.65 -7.47 -8.47
N PRO A 55 -12.51 -8.80 -8.49
CA PRO A 55 -11.38 -9.55 -7.93
C PRO A 55 -10.10 -9.28 -8.69
N LYS A 56 -10.17 -9.11 -10.02
CA LYS A 56 -9.01 -8.73 -10.84
C LYS A 56 -8.42 -7.40 -10.40
N HIS A 57 -9.25 -6.39 -10.15
CA HIS A 57 -8.76 -5.08 -9.71
C HIS A 57 -8.27 -5.13 -8.26
N VAL A 58 -8.99 -5.83 -7.36
CA VAL A 58 -8.56 -5.98 -5.97
C VAL A 58 -7.22 -6.71 -5.87
N ALA A 59 -7.01 -7.79 -6.63
CA ALA A 59 -5.73 -8.49 -6.71
C ALA A 59 -4.60 -7.58 -7.20
N ALA A 60 -4.86 -6.72 -8.21
CA ALA A 60 -3.88 -5.73 -8.67
C ALA A 60 -3.54 -4.68 -7.60
N ILE A 61 -4.53 -4.25 -6.80
CA ILE A 61 -4.28 -3.35 -5.66
C ILE A 61 -3.42 -4.06 -4.61
N PHE A 62 -3.71 -5.32 -4.27
CA PHE A 62 -2.85 -6.12 -3.38
C PHE A 62 -1.43 -6.21 -3.91
N LYS A 63 -1.23 -6.52 -5.20
CA LYS A 63 0.10 -6.56 -5.84
C LYS A 63 0.87 -5.26 -5.59
N SER A 64 0.22 -4.10 -5.81
CA SER A 64 0.87 -2.80 -5.60
C SER A 64 1.26 -2.52 -4.15
N VAL A 65 0.49 -3.05 -3.18
CA VAL A 65 0.81 -2.92 -1.75
C VAL A 65 1.89 -3.92 -1.35
N ILE A 66 1.90 -5.13 -1.90
CA ILE A 66 2.97 -6.11 -1.69
C ILE A 66 4.30 -5.54 -2.17
N GLU A 67 4.35 -4.96 -3.37
CA GLU A 67 5.53 -4.26 -3.91
C GLU A 67 5.99 -3.12 -2.99
N GLN A 68 5.05 -2.36 -2.42
CA GLN A 68 5.37 -1.28 -1.47
C GLN A 68 5.94 -1.79 -0.13
N TYR A 69 5.54 -2.99 0.29
CA TYR A 69 5.97 -3.65 1.53
C TYR A 69 6.99 -4.77 1.26
N ALA A 70 7.68 -4.74 0.12
CA ALA A 70 8.70 -5.72 -0.21
C ALA A 70 9.78 -5.79 0.90
N GLY A 71 10.10 -7.00 1.35
CA GLY A 71 11.03 -7.25 2.46
C GLY A 71 10.47 -7.09 3.87
N TYR A 72 9.20 -6.68 4.06
CA TYR A 72 8.59 -6.56 5.39
C TYR A 72 7.92 -7.84 5.89
N PHE A 73 7.49 -8.71 4.97
CA PHE A 73 6.86 -9.99 5.28
C PHE A 73 7.60 -11.11 4.57
N LYS A 74 7.84 -12.21 5.28
CA LYS A 74 8.43 -13.44 4.78
C LYS A 74 7.46 -14.20 3.88
N TYR A 75 6.19 -14.26 4.28
CA TYR A 75 5.16 -14.98 3.54
C TYR A 75 3.83 -14.22 3.50
N ILE A 76 3.19 -14.19 2.33
CA ILE A 76 1.83 -13.66 2.16
C ILE A 76 1.01 -14.71 1.42
N TYR A 77 0.07 -15.34 2.12
CA TYR A 77 -0.83 -16.35 1.55
C TYR A 77 -2.21 -15.78 1.34
N PHE A 78 -2.82 -16.10 0.19
CA PHE A 78 -4.23 -15.79 -0.09
C PHE A 78 -5.06 -17.07 0.00
N ALA A 79 -5.75 -17.27 1.13
CA ALA A 79 -6.70 -18.35 1.32
C ALA A 79 -8.05 -17.98 0.70
N ILE A 80 -8.25 -18.36 -0.56
CA ILE A 80 -9.45 -18.00 -1.33
C ILE A 80 -10.31 -19.24 -1.53
N VAL A 81 -11.54 -19.17 -0.99
CA VAL A 81 -12.58 -20.17 -1.20
C VAL A 81 -13.57 -19.61 -2.22
N ASP A 82 -13.73 -20.31 -3.34
CA ASP A 82 -14.79 -20.04 -4.29
C ASP A 82 -16.05 -20.80 -3.86
N ASP A 83 -16.89 -20.13 -3.07
CA ASP A 83 -18.20 -20.64 -2.64
C ASP A 83 -19.33 -20.14 -3.56
N HIS A 84 -20.58 -20.24 -3.11
CA HIS A 84 -21.75 -19.74 -3.84
C HIS A 84 -21.77 -18.20 -4.05
N ASN A 85 -20.89 -17.46 -3.38
CA ASN A 85 -20.72 -16.02 -3.59
C ASN A 85 -19.66 -15.69 -4.64
N ALA A 86 -18.92 -16.69 -5.13
CA ALA A 86 -18.03 -16.58 -6.29
C ALA A 86 -18.78 -16.90 -7.60
N GLY A 87 -18.25 -16.51 -8.75
CA GLY A 87 -18.80 -16.97 -10.04
C GLY A 87 -20.02 -16.20 -10.58
N GLN A 88 -20.40 -15.07 -9.98
CA GLN A 88 -21.54 -14.25 -10.44
C GLN A 88 -21.19 -13.40 -11.68
N ASP A 89 -22.14 -12.62 -12.22
CA ASP A 89 -21.95 -11.77 -13.42
C ASP A 89 -20.69 -10.91 -13.38
N LEU A 90 -20.32 -10.42 -12.19
CA LEU A 90 -19.11 -9.63 -11.96
C LEU A 90 -17.82 -10.47 -12.07
N ASN A 91 -17.86 -11.74 -11.69
CA ASN A 91 -16.71 -12.62 -11.50
C ASN A 91 -16.96 -14.02 -12.09
N PRO A 92 -17.24 -14.15 -13.40
CA PRO A 92 -17.67 -15.43 -14.00
C PRO A 92 -16.63 -16.55 -13.90
N THR A 93 -15.39 -16.22 -13.54
CA THR A 93 -14.27 -17.17 -13.38
C THR A 93 -13.90 -17.45 -11.93
N GLY A 94 -14.73 -17.00 -10.97
CA GLY A 94 -14.45 -17.11 -9.54
C GLY A 94 -13.50 -16.03 -9.02
N ASN A 95 -13.23 -16.07 -7.71
CA ASN A 95 -12.29 -15.17 -7.05
C ASN A 95 -10.87 -15.73 -7.04
N TYR A 96 -10.72 -17.06 -7.09
CA TYR A 96 -9.40 -17.71 -7.05
C TYR A 96 -8.54 -17.34 -8.27
N ARG A 97 -9.06 -17.52 -9.48
CA ARG A 97 -8.28 -17.38 -10.73
C ARG A 97 -7.61 -16.00 -10.89
N PRO A 98 -8.28 -14.86 -10.65
CA PRO A 98 -7.66 -13.55 -10.77
C PRO A 98 -6.49 -13.32 -9.81
N PHE A 99 -6.62 -13.79 -8.56
CA PHE A 99 -5.57 -13.68 -7.56
C PHE A 99 -4.41 -14.61 -7.89
N HIS A 100 -4.69 -15.88 -8.20
CA HIS A 100 -3.67 -16.83 -8.62
C HIS A 100 -2.85 -16.29 -9.81
N LYS A 101 -3.51 -15.78 -10.85
CA LYS A 101 -2.81 -15.26 -12.04
C LYS A 101 -1.85 -14.09 -11.73
N LEU A 102 -2.16 -13.25 -10.74
CA LEU A 102 -1.39 -12.03 -10.45
C LEU A 102 -0.39 -12.17 -9.31
N LEU A 103 -0.65 -13.06 -8.36
CA LEU A 103 0.05 -13.11 -7.07
C LEU A 103 0.68 -14.48 -6.78
N ASP A 104 0.30 -15.54 -7.49
CA ASP A 104 0.91 -16.85 -7.29
C ASP A 104 2.38 -16.82 -7.67
N ASN A 105 3.24 -17.35 -6.78
CA ASN A 105 4.70 -17.29 -6.88
C ASN A 105 5.27 -15.87 -7.12
N LEU A 106 4.57 -14.83 -6.67
CA LEU A 106 5.09 -13.47 -6.68
C LEU A 106 6.16 -13.33 -5.60
N GLU A 107 7.40 -13.11 -6.02
CA GLU A 107 8.52 -12.78 -5.14
C GLU A 107 8.90 -11.31 -5.37
N GLU A 108 8.84 -10.50 -4.31
CA GLU A 108 9.21 -9.09 -4.34
C GLU A 108 10.34 -8.86 -3.36
N GLU A 109 11.51 -8.55 -3.90
CA GLU A 109 12.68 -8.16 -3.12
C GLU A 109 12.68 -6.65 -2.88
N PRO A 110 13.11 -6.18 -1.69
CA PRO A 110 13.25 -4.76 -1.46
C PRO A 110 14.21 -4.17 -2.49
N LYS A 111 13.74 -3.18 -3.25
CA LYS A 111 14.60 -2.44 -4.18
C LYS A 111 15.70 -1.80 -3.35
N ARG A 112 16.92 -2.28 -3.57
CA ARG A 112 18.12 -1.99 -2.76
C ARG A 112 18.43 -0.50 -2.71
N GLN A 113 17.94 0.20 -1.69
CA GLN A 113 18.55 1.40 -1.15
C GLN A 113 18.08 1.57 0.31
N TYR A 114 18.76 0.89 1.23
CA TYR A 114 18.66 1.22 2.65
C TYR A 114 19.46 2.51 2.88
N LEU A 115 18.78 3.64 3.03
CA LEU A 115 19.33 4.72 3.85
C LEU A 115 19.22 4.22 5.28
N VAL A 116 20.37 3.77 5.80
CA VAL A 116 20.56 3.58 7.24
C VAL A 116 20.10 4.87 7.93
N ASP A 117 19.06 4.78 8.75
CA ASP A 117 18.39 5.87 9.49
C ASP A 117 17.08 6.48 8.94
N MET A 118 16.42 5.88 7.94
CA MET A 118 15.06 6.31 7.54
C MET A 118 13.98 5.23 7.69
N MET A 119 12.92 5.54 8.43
CA MET A 119 11.69 4.73 8.51
C MET A 119 10.66 5.13 7.44
N ILE A 120 10.05 4.11 6.80
CA ILE A 120 9.19 4.21 5.63
C ILE A 120 7.74 3.86 6.00
N GLY A 121 6.78 4.72 5.62
CA GLY A 121 5.34 4.50 5.77
C GLY A 121 4.54 5.82 5.67
N PRO A 122 3.20 5.78 5.59
CA PRO A 122 2.37 6.99 5.55
C PRO A 122 2.42 7.82 6.85
N TRP A 123 3.05 7.28 7.90
CA TRP A 123 3.34 7.94 9.15
C TRP A 123 4.85 8.08 9.30
N ARG A 124 5.32 9.32 9.46
CA ARG A 124 6.72 9.62 9.79
C ARG A 124 6.87 9.51 11.31
N ILE A 125 7.54 8.46 11.80
CA ILE A 125 8.12 8.45 13.15
C ILE A 125 9.50 9.07 12.99
N LEU A 126 9.70 10.26 13.58
CA LEU A 126 11.01 10.89 13.63
C LEU A 126 11.65 10.59 14.97
N ASP A 127 12.87 10.05 14.85
CA ASP A 127 13.90 9.97 15.87
C ASP A 127 13.75 8.89 16.95
N GLN A 128 14.77 8.03 17.00
CA GLN A 128 14.96 6.98 18.02
C GLN A 128 16.05 7.38 19.02
N LYS A 129 16.36 8.67 19.16
CA LYS A 129 17.28 9.14 20.20
C LYS A 129 16.49 9.48 21.45
N THR A 130 16.47 8.49 22.36
CA THR A 130 16.09 8.60 23.78
C THR A 130 14.60 8.65 24.09
N SER A 131 13.92 7.49 24.11
CA SER A 131 12.94 7.07 25.15
C SER A 131 12.26 5.76 24.76
N LYS A 132 12.03 4.86 25.72
CA LYS A 132 11.43 3.52 25.51
C LYS A 132 9.92 3.52 25.30
N GLU A 133 9.28 4.68 25.21
CA GLU A 133 7.86 4.83 24.93
C GLU A 133 7.62 5.93 23.90
N ILE A 134 6.84 5.60 22.86
CA ILE A 134 6.38 6.50 21.80
C ILE A 134 5.18 7.26 22.35
N THR A 135 5.23 8.59 22.31
CA THR A 135 4.15 9.49 22.76
C THR A 135 3.41 10.09 21.58
N LEU A 136 2.19 10.60 21.79
CA LEU A 136 1.39 11.27 20.74
C LEU A 136 2.09 12.50 20.13
N SER A 137 3.04 13.11 20.84
CA SER A 137 3.88 14.21 20.34
C SER A 137 4.92 13.78 19.30
N ASP A 138 5.28 12.50 19.26
CA ASP A 138 6.24 11.93 18.29
C ASP A 138 5.57 11.67 16.93
N ILE A 139 4.24 11.78 16.88
CA ILE A 139 3.42 11.67 15.68
C ILE A 139 3.19 13.07 15.13
N ARG A 140 3.99 13.48 14.14
CA ARG A 140 3.69 14.70 13.36
C ARG A 140 2.85 14.36 12.12
N ILE A 141 1.59 14.76 12.14
CA ILE A 141 0.81 14.95 10.91
C ILE A 141 1.30 16.25 10.28
N ARG A 142 2.13 16.15 9.23
CA ARG A 142 2.46 17.33 8.43
C ARG A 142 1.27 17.65 7.53
N TYR A 143 0.46 18.62 7.94
CA TYR A 143 -0.65 19.20 7.16
C TYR A 143 -0.16 20.18 6.07
N LEU A 144 0.98 19.90 5.46
CA LEU A 144 1.51 20.77 4.39
C LEU A 144 0.80 20.42 3.09
N ASP A 145 0.39 21.46 2.36
CA ASP A 145 -0.25 21.27 1.07
C ASP A 145 0.69 20.52 0.10
N PRO A 146 0.15 19.68 -0.80
CA PRO A 146 0.94 19.00 -1.80
C PRO A 146 1.69 20.02 -2.66
N CYS A 147 2.98 19.75 -2.94
CA CYS A 147 3.71 20.57 -3.89
C CYS A 147 2.97 20.63 -5.23
N PHE A 148 2.85 21.83 -5.79
CA PHE A 148 2.13 22.07 -7.06
C PHE A 148 2.64 21.19 -8.22
N HIS A 149 3.93 20.82 -8.18
CA HIS A 149 4.56 19.98 -9.20
C HIS A 149 4.49 18.47 -8.89
N GLY A 150 4.03 18.07 -7.69
CA GLY A 150 3.87 16.67 -7.28
C GLY A 150 5.15 15.83 -7.48
N GLY A 151 5.01 14.63 -8.04
CA GLY A 151 6.14 13.74 -8.35
C GLY A 151 7.07 14.21 -9.48
N LYS A 152 6.86 15.41 -10.04
CA LYS A 152 7.73 16.04 -11.06
C LYS A 152 8.47 17.27 -10.52
N CYS A 153 8.47 17.47 -9.21
CA CYS A 153 9.18 18.58 -8.59
C CYS A 153 10.70 18.38 -8.71
N ASN A 154 11.39 19.38 -9.28
CA ASN A 154 12.85 19.37 -9.43
C ASN A 154 13.58 20.06 -8.26
N ASP A 155 12.83 20.71 -7.36
CA ASP A 155 13.36 21.49 -6.23
C ASP A 155 13.49 20.66 -4.94
N LEU A 156 13.49 19.33 -5.05
CA LEU A 156 13.59 18.39 -3.94
C LEU A 156 14.91 18.49 -3.16
N ASN A 157 15.91 19.16 -3.72
CA ASN A 157 17.23 19.35 -3.11
C ASN A 157 17.31 20.60 -2.21
N THR A 158 16.26 21.43 -2.17
CA THR A 158 16.26 22.66 -1.37
C THR A 158 15.54 22.42 -0.04
N GLU A 159 16.29 22.46 1.05
CA GLU A 159 15.78 22.16 2.40
C GLU A 159 14.57 23.03 2.79
N GLN A 160 14.53 24.28 2.33
CA GLN A 160 13.42 25.20 2.56
C GLN A 160 12.12 24.73 1.87
N HIS A 161 12.19 24.26 0.63
CA HIS A 161 11.02 23.78 -0.13
C HIS A 161 10.41 22.51 0.49
N CYS A 162 11.27 21.59 0.93
CA CYS A 162 10.86 20.35 1.61
C CYS A 162 10.27 20.59 3.02
N ARG A 163 10.41 21.82 3.56
CA ARG A 163 9.76 22.25 4.82
C ARG A 163 8.39 22.88 4.60
N GLU A 164 8.08 23.33 3.40
CA GLU A 164 6.86 24.08 3.07
C GLU A 164 5.79 23.23 2.36
N PHE A 165 6.17 22.16 1.64
CA PHE A 165 5.23 21.35 0.82
C PHE A 165 5.39 19.83 1.02
N SER A 166 4.36 19.04 0.64
CA SER A 166 4.39 17.56 0.69
C SER A 166 4.58 16.88 -0.68
N HIS A 167 5.31 15.74 -0.72
CA HIS A 167 5.70 15.03 -1.96
C HIS A 167 5.57 13.50 -1.85
N PRO A 168 5.34 12.77 -2.97
CA PRO A 168 5.39 11.31 -3.05
C PRO A 168 6.84 10.76 -3.15
N PRO A 169 7.10 9.48 -2.80
CA PRO A 169 8.41 9.07 -2.28
C PRO A 169 9.48 8.58 -3.28
N LEU A 170 9.48 8.95 -4.57
CA LEU A 170 10.51 8.47 -5.52
C LEU A 170 10.95 9.55 -6.53
N CYS A 171 12.26 9.78 -6.68
CA CYS A 171 12.88 10.48 -7.81
C CYS A 171 14.03 9.61 -8.39
N PRO A 172 14.00 9.22 -9.67
CA PRO A 172 14.97 8.30 -10.28
C PRO A 172 16.30 8.93 -10.72
N TYR A 173 16.64 10.17 -10.34
CA TYR A 173 17.83 10.89 -10.84
C TYR A 173 18.61 11.71 -9.79
N THR A 174 18.67 11.31 -8.52
CA THR A 174 19.58 11.98 -7.58
C THR A 174 21.02 11.53 -7.86
N ASN A 175 21.76 12.34 -8.61
CA ASN A 175 23.18 12.12 -8.88
C ASN A 175 23.98 12.08 -7.57
N ASP A 176 24.77 11.03 -7.45
CA ASP A 176 25.86 10.88 -6.47
C ASP A 176 26.89 12.00 -6.64
N THR A 177 26.79 13.09 -5.89
CA THR A 177 27.94 13.93 -5.55
C THR A 177 27.69 14.78 -4.30
N ALA A 178 28.26 14.29 -3.18
CA ALA A 178 29.03 15.00 -2.15
C ALA A 178 28.33 16.03 -1.21
N PRO A 179 28.93 16.31 -0.03
CA PRO A 179 30.12 15.72 0.60
C PRO A 179 29.83 14.63 1.64
#